data_AF-A0A7C1JLA5-F1
#
_entry.id   AF-A0A7C1JLA5-F1
#
_cell.length_a   1.000
_cell.length_b   1.000
_cell.length_c   1.000
_cell.angle_alpha   90.00
_cell.angle_beta   90.00
_cell.angle_gamma   90.00
#
_symmetry.space_group_name_H-M   'P 1'
#
loop_
_entity.id
_entity.type
_entity.pdbx_description
1 polymer ?
#
loop_
_entity_poly.entity_id
_entity_poly.type
_entity_poly.pdbx_seq_one_letter_code
_entity_poly.pdbx_strand_id
1 'polypeptide(L)'
;QVRKDLSYFGEFGTRGVGYKVKDLKHYVLKILGLTKTWPVLVVGAGNLGTALCTYSGFKDRGFNIVGVVDNDVRKVGKRIQDLEVLPVERISELVAEHNIRIGIITVPQSQMQQVADILVKSGIKALLTFGPTVVQVPDDVVVRNVDLSIKLETLAFFLNLRETQPWVGSENNS
;
A
#
# COMPACT_ATOMS: atom_id res chain seq x y z
N GLN A 1 -17.83 6.92 19.91
CA GLN A 1 -16.76 5.89 19.80
C GLN A 1 -15.35 6.49 19.86
N VAL A 2 -15.01 7.47 18.99
CA VAL A 2 -13.68 8.11 18.84
C VAL A 2 -12.97 8.53 20.15
N ARG A 3 -13.70 8.99 21.17
CA ARG A 3 -13.11 9.39 22.47
C ARG A 3 -12.50 8.24 23.27
N LYS A 4 -12.99 7.00 23.09
CA LYS A 4 -12.52 5.81 23.83
C LYS A 4 -11.25 5.23 23.23
N ASP A 5 -11.05 5.38 21.92
CA ASP A 5 -9.85 4.90 21.23
C ASP A 5 -8.64 5.81 21.50
N LEU A 6 -8.87 7.11 21.70
CA LEU A 6 -7.82 8.09 21.99
C LEU A 6 -7.35 8.11 23.46
N SER A 7 -8.16 7.62 24.40
CA SER A 7 -7.79 7.54 25.83
C SER A 7 -6.74 6.46 26.14
N TYR A 8 -6.47 5.54 25.20
CA TYR A 8 -5.49 4.46 25.38
C TYR A 8 -4.03 4.91 25.23
N PHE A 9 -3.77 6.16 24.82
CA PHE A 9 -2.45 6.60 24.34
C PHE A 9 -1.73 7.65 25.22
N GLY A 10 -2.09 7.74 26.51
CA GLY A 10 -1.40 8.59 27.50
C GLY A 10 -2.28 9.75 28.01
N GLU A 11 -1.97 10.28 29.20
CA GLU A 11 -2.75 11.31 29.88
C GLU A 11 -2.92 12.58 29.03
N PHE A 12 -4.07 12.72 28.35
CA PHE A 12 -4.35 13.88 27.52
C PHE A 12 -5.23 14.89 28.26
N GLY A 13 -4.59 15.93 28.78
CA GLY A 13 -5.07 17.32 28.78
C GLY A 13 -6.27 17.65 29.68
N THR A 14 -6.05 18.58 30.60
CA THR A 14 -7.06 19.26 31.42
C THR A 14 -8.36 19.56 30.67
N ARG A 15 -9.50 19.21 31.28
CA ARG A 15 -10.87 19.50 30.82
C ARG A 15 -10.97 20.94 30.25
N GLY A 16 -11.30 21.08 28.96
CA GLY A 16 -11.95 22.30 28.45
C GLY A 16 -11.41 22.98 27.20
N VAL A 17 -10.28 22.60 26.61
CA VAL A 17 -9.61 23.47 25.59
C VAL A 17 -9.55 22.91 24.15
N GLY A 18 -9.99 21.68 23.91
CA GLY A 18 -9.97 21.09 22.57
C GLY A 18 -8.55 20.76 22.06
N TYR A 19 -8.49 20.10 20.89
CA TYR A 19 -7.22 19.60 20.32
C TYR A 19 -6.57 20.68 19.45
N LYS A 20 -5.26 20.88 19.59
CA LYS A 20 -4.47 21.57 18.58
C LYS A 20 -4.40 20.67 17.33
N VAL A 21 -5.14 21.03 16.29
CA VAL A 21 -5.27 20.25 15.03
C VAL A 21 -3.91 19.86 14.42
N LYS A 22 -2.92 20.74 14.54
CA LYS A 22 -1.54 20.48 14.08
C LYS A 22 -0.87 19.34 14.84
N ASP A 23 -1.05 19.28 16.16
CA ASP A 23 -0.47 18.25 17.02
C ASP A 23 -1.15 16.90 16.75
N LEU A 24 -2.49 16.89 16.63
CA LEU A 24 -3.23 15.67 16.29
C LEU A 24 -2.81 15.10 14.93
N LYS A 25 -2.66 15.95 13.90
CA LYS A 25 -2.17 15.53 12.58
C LYS A 25 -0.76 14.92 12.68
N HIS A 26 0.14 15.56 13.43
CA HIS A 26 1.50 15.05 13.62
C HIS A 26 1.51 13.69 14.32
N TYR A 27 0.72 13.52 15.39
CA TYR A 27 0.60 12.24 16.10
C TYR A 27 0.02 11.13 15.22
N VAL A 28 -1.01 11.42 14.43
CA VAL A 28 -1.57 10.44 13.47
C VAL A 28 -0.53 10.04 12.42
N LEU A 29 0.19 11.00 11.84
CA LEU A 29 1.27 10.70 10.89
C LEU A 29 2.40 9.89 11.53
N LYS A 30 2.75 10.17 12.78
CA LYS A 30 3.77 9.43 13.53
C LYS A 30 3.35 7.98 13.80
N ILE A 31 2.12 7.77 14.25
CA ILE A 31 1.54 6.42 14.48
C ILE A 31 1.50 5.62 13.18
N LEU A 32 1.10 6.26 12.07
CA LEU A 32 1.07 5.63 10.74
C LEU A 32 2.47 5.42 10.12
N GLY A 33 3.54 5.90 10.77
CA GLY A 33 4.90 5.80 10.25
C GLY A 33 5.18 6.69 9.02
N LEU A 34 4.32 7.67 8.74
CA LEU A 34 4.39 8.58 7.59
C LEU A 34 5.22 9.85 7.86
N THR A 35 5.94 9.89 8.98
CA THR A 35 6.92 10.95 9.31
C THR A 35 8.32 10.66 8.76
N LYS A 36 8.50 9.50 8.12
CA LYS A 36 9.76 9.05 7.52
C LYS A 36 9.52 8.54 6.11
N THR A 37 10.58 8.54 5.32
CA THR A 37 10.57 7.96 3.97
C THR A 37 10.80 6.46 4.02
N TRP A 38 10.05 5.72 3.23
CA TRP A 38 10.14 4.29 3.06
C TRP A 38 10.60 3.97 1.64
N PRO A 39 11.82 3.42 1.47
CA PRO A 39 12.24 2.81 0.21
C PRO A 39 11.36 1.60 -0.09
N VAL A 40 10.90 1.52 -1.34
CA VAL A 40 10.01 0.47 -1.83
C VAL A 40 10.60 -0.16 -3.10
N LEU A 41 10.56 -1.49 -3.17
CA LEU A 41 10.92 -2.26 -4.35
C LEU A 41 9.65 -2.76 -5.06
N VAL A 42 9.56 -2.56 -6.37
CA VAL A 42 8.48 -3.13 -7.20
C VAL A 42 8.99 -4.36 -7.94
N VAL A 43 8.29 -5.48 -7.84
CA VAL A 43 8.59 -6.71 -8.57
C VAL A 43 7.53 -6.95 -9.63
N GLY A 44 7.95 -6.89 -10.90
CA GLY A 44 7.12 -7.00 -12.09
C GLY A 44 6.91 -5.65 -12.77
N ALA A 45 7.68 -5.36 -13.82
CA ALA A 45 7.56 -4.19 -14.69
C ALA A 45 6.49 -4.39 -15.78
N GLY A 46 5.34 -4.98 -15.42
CA GLY A 46 4.15 -5.02 -16.28
C GLY A 46 3.38 -3.70 -16.26
N ASN A 47 2.18 -3.69 -16.84
CA ASN A 47 1.33 -2.49 -16.88
C ASN A 47 1.08 -1.90 -15.47
N LEU A 48 0.70 -2.75 -14.52
CA LEU A 48 0.42 -2.32 -13.14
C LEU A 48 1.68 -1.84 -12.43
N GLY A 49 2.77 -2.62 -12.46
CA GLY A 49 4.02 -2.21 -11.81
C GLY A 49 4.59 -0.91 -12.38
N THR A 50 4.47 -0.71 -13.70
CA THR A 50 4.85 0.54 -14.37
C THR A 50 4.00 1.71 -13.89
N ALA A 51 2.67 1.54 -13.84
CA ALA A 51 1.76 2.57 -13.33
C ALA A 51 2.02 2.94 -11.87
N LEU A 52 2.40 1.97 -11.03
CA LEU A 52 2.77 2.21 -9.64
C LEU A 52 4.10 2.97 -9.52
N CYS A 53 5.07 2.67 -10.37
CA CYS A 53 6.35 3.38 -10.40
C CYS A 53 6.19 4.86 -10.82
N THR A 54 5.21 5.18 -11.66
CA THR A 54 4.98 6.55 -12.14
C THR A 54 4.03 7.37 -11.27
N TYR A 55 3.43 6.77 -10.23
CA TYR A 55 2.45 7.44 -9.39
C TYR A 55 3.10 8.33 -8.32
N SER A 56 3.07 9.65 -8.53
CA SER A 56 3.67 10.64 -7.61
C SER A 56 3.06 10.63 -6.20
N GLY A 57 1.80 10.20 -6.05
CA GLY A 57 1.11 10.17 -4.75
C GLY A 57 1.74 9.23 -3.72
N PHE A 58 2.62 8.29 -4.12
CA PHE A 58 3.44 7.53 -3.20
C PHE A 58 4.52 8.39 -2.56
N LYS A 59 5.26 9.14 -3.37
CA LYS A 59 6.32 10.04 -2.90
C LYS A 59 5.76 11.10 -1.94
N ASP A 60 4.59 11.66 -2.27
CA ASP A 60 3.89 12.64 -1.42
C ASP A 60 3.49 12.08 -0.04
N ARG A 61 3.37 10.75 0.07
CA ARG A 61 3.04 10.04 1.31
C ARG A 61 4.26 9.40 1.98
N GLY A 62 5.47 9.70 1.50
CA GLY A 62 6.72 9.18 2.04
C GLY A 62 7.10 7.78 1.56
N PHE A 63 6.49 7.25 0.50
CA PHE A 63 6.87 5.98 -0.12
C PHE A 63 7.68 6.27 -1.39
N ASN A 64 8.98 5.97 -1.38
CA ASN A 64 9.87 6.21 -2.50
C ASN A 64 10.13 4.88 -3.23
N ILE A 65 9.70 4.76 -4.48
CA ILE A 65 10.07 3.61 -5.30
C ILE A 65 11.54 3.78 -5.68
N VAL A 66 12.41 2.93 -5.14
CA VAL A 66 13.87 3.00 -5.35
C VAL A 66 14.38 1.97 -6.34
N GLY A 67 13.55 0.98 -6.69
CA GLY A 67 13.91 -0.04 -7.65
C GLY A 67 12.69 -0.72 -8.23
N VAL A 68 12.86 -1.23 -9.45
CA VAL A 68 11.91 -2.08 -10.13
C VAL A 68 12.66 -3.24 -10.77
N VAL A 69 12.16 -4.46 -10.60
CA VAL A 69 12.77 -5.67 -11.14
C VAL A 69 11.77 -6.47 -11.98
N ASP A 70 12.25 -7.18 -12.99
CA ASP A 70 11.47 -8.10 -13.83
C ASP A 70 12.38 -9.22 -14.37
N ASN A 71 11.81 -10.38 -14.70
CA ASN A 71 12.55 -11.51 -15.28
C ASN A 71 12.47 -11.55 -16.81
N ASP A 72 11.62 -10.74 -17.43
CA ASP A 72 11.55 -10.62 -18.88
C ASP A 72 12.77 -9.85 -19.40
N VAL A 73 13.66 -10.56 -20.08
CA VAL A 73 14.87 -10.00 -20.71
C VAL A 73 14.57 -8.84 -21.67
N ARG A 74 13.35 -8.74 -22.20
CA ARG A 74 12.94 -7.64 -23.08
C ARG A 74 12.59 -6.37 -22.30
N LYS A 75 12.42 -6.46 -20.98
CA LYS A 75 12.15 -5.33 -20.09
C LYS A 75 13.38 -4.92 -19.30
N VAL A 76 14.21 -5.87 -18.89
CA VAL A 76 15.47 -5.58 -18.20
C VAL A 76 16.31 -4.58 -19.01
N GLY A 77 16.85 -3.57 -18.34
CA GLY A 77 17.59 -2.45 -18.92
C GLY A 77 16.74 -1.32 -19.49
N LYS A 78 15.40 -1.48 -19.62
CA LYS A 78 14.51 -0.37 -19.97
C LYS A 78 14.33 0.56 -18.79
N ARG A 79 13.96 1.81 -19.08
CA ARG A 79 13.68 2.82 -18.06
C ARG A 79 12.18 3.04 -17.86
N ILE A 80 11.80 3.23 -16.60
CA ILE A 80 10.50 3.74 -16.17
C ILE A 80 10.80 5.02 -15.39
N GLN A 81 10.62 6.17 -16.04
CA GLN A 81 11.12 7.46 -15.53
C GLN A 81 12.62 7.38 -15.20
N ASP A 82 12.98 7.63 -13.95
CA ASP A 82 14.35 7.65 -13.47
C ASP A 82 14.86 6.27 -13.04
N LEU A 83 13.99 5.25 -13.05
CA LEU A 83 14.30 3.89 -12.63
C LEU A 83 14.67 3.01 -13.82
N GLU A 84 15.76 2.25 -13.70
CA GLU A 84 16.07 1.17 -14.62
C GLU A 84 15.43 -0.14 -14.14
N VAL A 85 14.86 -0.92 -15.06
CA VAL A 85 14.33 -2.25 -14.75
C VAL A 85 15.51 -3.21 -14.61
N LEU A 86 15.74 -3.67 -13.39
CA LEU A 86 16.83 -4.57 -13.06
C LEU A 86 16.39 -6.04 -13.11
N PRO A 87 17.32 -6.99 -13.30
CA PRO A 87 17.00 -8.40 -13.25
C PRO A 87 16.71 -8.84 -11.81
N VAL A 88 15.86 -9.86 -11.62
CA VAL A 88 15.39 -10.31 -10.29
C VAL A 88 16.51 -10.79 -9.37
N GLU A 89 17.66 -11.18 -9.93
CA GLU A 89 18.86 -11.58 -9.20
C GLU A 89 19.45 -10.43 -8.37
N ARG A 90 19.16 -9.16 -8.74
CA ARG A 90 19.60 -7.97 -8.01
C ARG A 90 18.78 -7.67 -6.76
N ILE A 91 17.69 -8.41 -6.48
CA ILE A 91 16.79 -8.13 -5.35
C ILE A 91 17.56 -8.04 -4.03
N SER A 92 18.38 -9.04 -3.69
CA SER A 92 19.11 -9.08 -2.41
C SER A 92 20.06 -7.89 -2.25
N GLU A 93 20.72 -7.48 -3.33
CA GLU A 93 21.62 -6.34 -3.35
C GLU A 93 20.87 -5.02 -3.16
N LEU A 94 19.80 -4.78 -3.93
CA LEU A 94 18.97 -3.58 -3.81
C LEU A 94 18.37 -3.42 -2.42
N VAL A 95 17.91 -4.54 -1.84
CA VAL A 95 17.33 -4.54 -0.49
C VAL A 95 18.36 -4.14 0.55
N ALA A 96 19.59 -4.64 0.44
CA ALA A 96 20.68 -4.26 1.33
C ALA A 96 21.14 -2.82 1.12
N GLU A 97 21.39 -2.41 -0.13
CA GLU A 97 21.91 -1.09 -0.50
C GLU A 97 20.98 0.05 -0.06
N HIS A 98 19.68 -0.12 -0.30
CA HIS A 98 18.69 0.92 0.00
C HIS A 98 17.93 0.68 1.30
N ASN A 99 18.30 -0.35 2.09
CA ASN A 99 17.59 -0.76 3.31
C ASN A 99 16.07 -0.88 3.08
N ILE A 100 15.70 -1.59 2.01
CA ILE A 100 14.30 -1.71 1.59
C ILE A 100 13.57 -2.64 2.57
N ARG A 101 12.41 -2.19 3.05
CA ARG A 101 11.58 -2.97 3.99
C ARG A 101 10.20 -3.30 3.45
N ILE A 102 9.81 -2.67 2.33
CA ILE A 102 8.51 -2.80 1.69
C ILE A 102 8.70 -3.27 0.24
N GLY A 103 8.04 -4.36 -0.13
CA GLY A 103 7.97 -4.88 -1.50
C GLY A 103 6.56 -4.79 -2.07
N ILE A 104 6.43 -4.42 -3.33
CA ILE A 104 5.17 -4.51 -4.08
C ILE A 104 5.32 -5.62 -5.12
N ILE A 105 4.40 -6.58 -5.12
CA ILE A 105 4.41 -7.71 -6.06
C ILE A 105 3.29 -7.51 -7.09
N THR A 106 3.69 -7.33 -8.35
CA THR A 106 2.81 -7.14 -9.52
C THR A 106 3.08 -8.17 -10.61
N VAL A 107 3.44 -9.39 -10.23
CA VAL A 107 3.68 -10.52 -11.13
C VAL A 107 2.43 -11.41 -11.28
N PRO A 108 2.37 -12.30 -12.29
CA PRO A 108 1.30 -13.29 -12.40
C PRO A 108 1.20 -14.19 -11.16
N GLN A 109 0.00 -14.66 -10.86
CA GLN A 109 -0.29 -15.50 -9.67
C GLN A 109 0.65 -16.70 -9.53
N SER A 110 1.00 -17.37 -10.63
CA SER A 110 1.89 -18.54 -10.63
C SER A 110 3.31 -18.26 -10.11
N GLN A 111 3.74 -16.99 -10.11
CA GLN A 111 5.07 -16.57 -9.67
C GLN A 111 5.05 -15.86 -8.29
N MET A 112 3.86 -15.58 -7.75
CA MET A 112 3.71 -14.69 -6.59
C MET A 112 4.37 -15.25 -5.32
N GLN A 113 4.20 -16.54 -5.03
CA GLN A 113 4.82 -17.17 -3.85
C GLN A 113 6.34 -17.16 -3.95
N GLN A 114 6.90 -17.53 -5.11
CA GLN A 114 8.35 -17.54 -5.32
C GLN A 114 8.95 -16.15 -5.10
N VAL A 115 8.31 -15.11 -5.63
CA VAL A 115 8.75 -13.72 -5.41
C VAL A 115 8.64 -13.32 -3.93
N ALA A 116 7.55 -13.67 -3.26
CA ALA A 116 7.38 -13.39 -1.84
C ALA A 116 8.50 -14.04 -1.00
N ASP A 117 8.84 -15.30 -1.27
CA ASP A 117 9.91 -16.02 -0.58
C ASP A 117 11.27 -15.34 -0.78
N ILE A 118 11.58 -14.90 -2.01
CA ILE A 118 12.83 -14.19 -2.32
C ILE A 118 12.90 -12.86 -1.55
N LEU A 119 11.81 -12.08 -1.55
CA LEU A 119 11.76 -10.79 -0.85
C LEU A 119 11.92 -10.98 0.67
N VAL A 120 11.22 -11.95 1.25
CA VAL A 120 11.31 -12.25 2.69
C VAL A 120 12.71 -12.70 3.07
N LYS A 121 13.32 -13.62 2.29
CA LYS A 121 14.72 -14.05 2.49
C LYS A 121 15.71 -12.90 2.37
N SER A 122 15.40 -11.90 1.54
CA SER A 122 16.23 -10.70 1.37
C SER A 122 16.06 -9.68 2.50
N GLY A 123 15.10 -9.86 3.42
CA GLY A 123 14.89 -9.00 4.59
C GLY A 123 13.68 -8.07 4.51
N ILE A 124 12.86 -8.16 3.46
CA ILE A 124 11.59 -7.43 3.37
C ILE A 124 10.64 -7.89 4.47
N LYS A 125 9.96 -6.94 5.12
CA LYS A 125 9.01 -7.21 6.23
C LYS A 125 7.58 -6.76 5.94
N ALA A 126 7.34 -6.12 4.81
CA ALA A 126 5.99 -5.75 4.37
C ALA A 126 5.84 -6.01 2.87
N LEU A 127 4.76 -6.69 2.50
CA LEU A 127 4.40 -6.99 1.11
C LEU A 127 3.04 -6.42 0.76
N LEU A 128 2.96 -5.73 -0.37
CA LEU A 128 1.71 -5.36 -1.02
C LEU A 128 1.54 -6.25 -2.26
N THR A 129 0.47 -7.04 -2.29
CA THR A 129 0.13 -7.92 -3.44
C THR A 129 -1.17 -7.48 -4.10
N PHE A 130 -1.35 -7.83 -5.36
CA PHE A 130 -2.56 -7.54 -6.12
C PHE A 130 -3.19 -8.84 -6.65
N GLY A 131 -4.51 -8.98 -6.50
CA GLY A 131 -5.27 -10.16 -6.95
C GLY A 131 -5.65 -11.13 -5.83
N PRO A 132 -6.44 -12.19 -6.10
CA PRO A 132 -7.12 -12.97 -5.06
C PRO A 132 -6.20 -13.91 -4.25
N THR A 133 -4.91 -13.97 -4.59
CA THR A 133 -3.98 -14.95 -4.03
C THR A 133 -3.37 -14.49 -2.72
N VAL A 134 -3.42 -15.36 -1.73
CA VAL A 134 -2.70 -15.21 -0.47
C VAL A 134 -1.34 -15.89 -0.60
N VAL A 135 -0.27 -15.15 -0.35
CA VAL A 135 1.09 -15.70 -0.20
C VAL A 135 1.29 -16.18 1.23
N GLN A 136 2.00 -17.27 1.40
CA GLN A 136 2.43 -17.78 2.70
C GLN A 136 3.75 -17.11 3.08
N VAL A 137 3.79 -16.49 4.25
CA VAL A 137 4.99 -15.83 4.79
C VAL A 137 5.10 -16.10 6.30
N PRO A 138 6.29 -15.94 6.90
CA PRO A 138 6.45 -15.98 8.34
C PRO A 138 5.61 -14.90 9.08
N ASP A 139 5.27 -15.15 10.34
CA ASP A 139 4.41 -14.28 11.16
C ASP A 139 4.94 -12.84 11.35
N ASP A 140 6.24 -12.64 11.21
CA ASP A 140 6.89 -11.33 11.34
C ASP A 140 6.86 -10.49 10.04
N VAL A 141 6.22 -11.01 8.98
CA VAL A 141 6.05 -10.34 7.70
C VAL A 141 4.59 -9.93 7.51
N VAL A 142 4.37 -8.62 7.32
CA VAL A 142 3.03 -8.08 7.07
C VAL A 142 2.69 -8.21 5.59
N VAL A 143 1.57 -8.85 5.28
CA VAL A 143 1.04 -8.92 3.91
C VAL A 143 -0.27 -8.14 3.82
N ARG A 144 -0.37 -7.28 2.81
CA ARG A 144 -1.61 -6.61 2.44
C ARG A 144 -1.92 -6.92 0.99
N ASN A 145 -3.11 -7.44 0.78
CA ASN A 145 -3.63 -7.72 -0.54
C ASN A 145 -4.57 -6.61 -1.00
N VAL A 146 -4.47 -6.24 -2.27
CA VAL A 146 -5.38 -5.30 -2.93
C VAL A 146 -6.11 -6.02 -4.05
N ASP A 147 -7.39 -6.29 -3.82
CA ASP A 147 -8.32 -6.69 -4.85
C ASP A 147 -9.16 -5.47 -5.27
N LEU A 148 -8.94 -4.99 -6.49
CA LEU A 148 -9.71 -3.86 -7.04
C LEU A 148 -11.11 -4.29 -7.48
N SER A 149 -11.32 -5.55 -7.83
CA SER A 149 -12.62 -6.09 -8.25
C SER A 149 -13.59 -6.07 -7.07
N ILE A 150 -13.17 -6.53 -5.89
CA ILE A 150 -13.99 -6.47 -4.67
C ILE A 150 -14.37 -5.03 -4.31
N LYS A 151 -13.47 -4.06 -4.54
CA LYS A 151 -13.77 -2.63 -4.33
C LYS A 151 -14.83 -2.13 -5.30
N LEU A 152 -14.78 -2.55 -6.57
CA LEU A 152 -15.78 -2.19 -7.58
C LEU A 152 -17.13 -2.84 -7.30
N GLU A 153 -17.17 -4.12 -6.90
CA GLU A 153 -18.39 -4.83 -6.49
C GLU A 153 -19.08 -4.11 -5.32
N THR A 154 -18.29 -3.65 -4.34
CA THR A 154 -18.80 -2.86 -3.21
C THR A 154 -19.44 -1.55 -3.69
N LEU A 155 -18.81 -0.85 -4.64
CA LEU A 155 -19.38 0.36 -5.24
C LEU A 155 -20.68 0.06 -6.00
N ALA A 156 -20.70 -1.01 -6.81
CA ALA A 156 -21.87 -1.45 -7.56
C ALA A 156 -23.04 -1.78 -6.62
N PHE A 157 -22.78 -2.45 -5.50
CA PHE A 157 -23.78 -2.73 -4.48
C PHE A 157 -24.41 -1.44 -3.92
N PHE A 158 -23.59 -0.46 -3.55
CA PHE A 158 -24.10 0.81 -3.02
C PHE A 158 -24.85 1.65 -4.05
N LEU A 159 -24.46 1.60 -5.33
CA LEU A 159 -25.20 2.21 -6.41
C LEU A 159 -26.57 1.55 -6.57
N ASN A 160 -26.61 0.22 -6.65
CA ASN A 160 -27.85 -0.54 -6.78
C ASN A 160 -28.79 -0.34 -5.58
N LEU A 161 -28.26 -0.27 -4.35
CA LEU A 161 -29.07 -0.03 -3.15
C LEU A 161 -29.76 1.34 -3.19
N ARG A 162 -29.08 2.38 -3.70
CA ARG A 162 -29.66 3.73 -3.85
C ARG A 162 -30.72 3.79 -4.94
N GLU A 163 -30.57 3.01 -6.00
CA GLU A 163 -31.53 2.93 -7.11
C GLU A 163 -32.77 2.12 -6.74
N THR A 164 -32.62 1.05 -5.97
CA THR A 164 -33.71 0.14 -5.57
C THR A 164 -34.47 0.58 -4.31
N GLN A 165 -33.86 1.42 -3.46
CA GLN A 165 -34.53 2.10 -2.36
C GLN A 165 -34.36 3.62 -2.47
N PRO A 166 -35.09 4.28 -3.40
CA PRO A 166 -35.14 5.72 -3.41
C PRO A 166 -35.70 6.21 -2.07
N TRP A 167 -35.03 7.21 -1.48
CA TRP A 167 -35.48 7.87 -0.25
C TRP A 167 -36.98 8.22 -0.33
N VAL A 168 -37.82 7.53 0.46
CA VAL A 168 -39.22 7.91 0.68
C VAL A 168 -39.22 9.04 1.70
N GLY A 169 -38.99 10.26 1.22
CA GLY A 169 -38.83 11.45 2.05
C GLY A 169 -39.34 12.72 1.39
N SER A 170 -40.52 12.64 0.75
CA SER A 170 -41.25 13.82 0.28
C SER A 170 -42.76 13.57 0.26
N GLU A 171 -43.35 13.21 1.39
CA GLU A 171 -44.79 13.38 1.61
C GLU A 171 -45.02 14.00 3.00
N ASN A 172 -45.22 15.31 3.00
CA ASN A 172 -46.15 16.08 3.85
C ASN A 172 -45.67 17.53 3.98
N ASN A 173 -46.07 18.34 3.02
CA ASN A 173 -46.37 19.75 3.29
C ASN A 173 -47.49 20.21 2.36
N SER A 174 -48.74 19.94 2.76
CA SER A 174 -49.96 20.64 2.34
C SER A 174 -51.03 20.41 3.40
#